data_AF-A0A639PU62-F1
#
_entry.id   AF-A0A639PU62-F1
#
_cell.length_a   1.000
_cell.length_b   1.000
_cell.length_c   1.000
_cell.angle_alpha   90.00
_cell.angle_beta   90.00
_cell.angle_gamma   90.00
#
_symmetry.space_group_name_H-M   'P 1'
#
loop_
_entity.id
_entity.type
_entity.pdbx_description
1 polymer ?
#
loop_
_entity_poly.entity_id
_entity_poly.type
_entity_poly.pdbx_seq_one_letter_code
_entity_poly.pdbx_strand_id
1 'polypeptide(L)'
;PAFEQLRRKKRRRKPVPYELIPPSLARMLCADWWYRKLWQMRCEWREEQLRAVCLVNKKASPYVSYEAVIHKREQRRKSLEFFRSHELINEDGDTLDMEDVVNASNSNPAHRRNEMMACVKGLELIAEMRGDCAVFYTITCPSRFHATLNNGRPNPKWTSATVRQSSDYLVDTFAAF
;
A
#
# COMPACT_ATOMS: atom_id res chain seq x y z
N PRO A 1 -25.77 -10.02 -25.34
CA PRO A 1 -25.51 -8.55 -25.44
C PRO A 1 -24.79 -7.95 -24.21
N ALA A 2 -25.28 -8.16 -22.98
CA ALA A 2 -24.68 -7.57 -21.77
C ALA A 2 -23.36 -8.24 -21.30
N PHE A 3 -23.15 -9.51 -21.65
CA PHE A 3 -21.94 -10.26 -21.26
C PHE A 3 -20.64 -9.64 -21.81
N GLU A 4 -20.66 -9.12 -23.03
CA GLU A 4 -19.48 -8.44 -23.60
C GLU A 4 -19.15 -7.13 -22.88
N GLN A 5 -20.15 -6.44 -22.33
CA GLN A 5 -19.96 -5.20 -21.57
C GLN A 5 -19.35 -5.47 -20.18
N LEU A 6 -19.63 -6.64 -19.59
CA LEU A 6 -19.07 -7.08 -18.32
C LEU A 6 -17.65 -7.65 -18.44
N ARG A 7 -17.14 -7.83 -19.67
CA ARG A 7 -15.82 -8.40 -19.94
C ARG A 7 -14.72 -7.37 -19.63
N ARG A 8 -14.29 -7.32 -18.35
CA ARG A 8 -13.22 -6.43 -17.84
C ARG A 8 -11.89 -6.51 -18.60
N LYS A 9 -11.55 -7.64 -19.21
CA LYS A 9 -10.35 -7.81 -20.05
C LYS A 9 -10.73 -8.25 -21.46
N LYS A 10 -10.78 -7.30 -22.38
CA LYS A 10 -11.07 -7.57 -23.81
C LYS A 10 -9.97 -8.43 -24.47
N ARG A 11 -8.71 -8.29 -24.04
CA ARG A 11 -7.54 -9.01 -24.59
C ARG A 11 -6.88 -9.92 -23.54
N ARG A 12 -7.57 -10.97 -23.10
CA ARG A 12 -6.98 -11.97 -22.20
C ARG A 12 -6.14 -12.94 -23.03
N ARG A 13 -4.81 -12.88 -22.91
CA ARG A 13 -3.86 -13.76 -23.64
C ARG A 13 -3.68 -15.16 -23.00
N LYS A 14 -3.96 -15.30 -21.70
CA LYS A 14 -3.82 -16.57 -20.96
C LYS A 14 -5.19 -17.23 -20.75
N PRO A 15 -5.30 -18.57 -20.77
CA PRO A 15 -6.56 -19.29 -20.53
C PRO A 15 -7.19 -18.93 -19.17
N VAL A 16 -8.47 -19.25 -18.99
CA VAL A 16 -9.15 -19.12 -17.69
C VAL A 16 -8.61 -20.21 -16.77
N PRO A 17 -8.02 -19.87 -15.60
CA PRO A 17 -7.62 -20.86 -14.62
C PRO A 17 -8.89 -21.34 -13.92
N TYR A 18 -9.45 -22.45 -14.43
CA TYR A 18 -10.69 -23.04 -13.91
C TYR A 18 -10.57 -23.41 -12.43
N GLU A 19 -9.37 -23.78 -11.97
CA GLU A 19 -9.05 -24.04 -10.55
C GLU A 19 -9.35 -22.86 -9.62
N LEU A 20 -9.34 -21.62 -10.13
CA LEU A 20 -9.65 -20.44 -9.33
C LEU A 20 -11.15 -20.11 -9.28
N ILE A 21 -12.00 -20.83 -10.03
CA ILE A 21 -13.43 -20.54 -10.07
C ILE A 21 -14.11 -20.88 -8.73
N PRO A 22 -13.97 -22.10 -8.16
CA PRO A 22 -14.57 -22.42 -6.87
C PRO A 22 -14.20 -21.43 -5.74
N PRO A 23 -12.91 -21.09 -5.50
CA PRO A 23 -12.56 -20.13 -4.45
C PRO A 23 -13.02 -18.69 -4.78
N SER A 24 -13.19 -18.34 -6.06
CA SER A 24 -13.76 -17.03 -6.44
C SER A 24 -15.25 -16.94 -6.11
N LEU A 25 -16.02 -18.00 -6.36
CA LEU A 25 -17.44 -18.08 -5.98
C LEU A 25 -17.62 -18.03 -4.47
N ALA A 26 -16.78 -18.76 -3.72
CA ALA A 26 -16.79 -18.70 -2.25
C ALA A 26 -16.59 -17.27 -1.73
N ARG A 27 -15.65 -16.51 -2.31
CA ARG A 27 -15.45 -15.09 -1.96
C ARG A 27 -16.66 -14.23 -2.32
N MET A 28 -17.30 -14.47 -3.45
CA MET A 28 -18.49 -13.73 -3.89
C MET A 28 -19.69 -13.95 -2.97
N LEU A 29 -19.79 -15.08 -2.28
CA LEU A 29 -20.85 -15.39 -1.32
C LEU A 29 -20.50 -15.01 0.13
N CYS A 30 -19.23 -14.75 0.41
CA CYS A 30 -18.74 -14.45 1.76
C CYS A 30 -19.02 -13.00 2.16
N ALA A 31 -19.87 -12.81 3.18
CA ALA A 31 -20.19 -11.48 3.71
C ALA A 31 -18.95 -10.74 4.25
N ASP A 32 -18.07 -11.42 4.98
CA ASP A 32 -16.84 -10.83 5.51
C ASP A 32 -15.89 -10.36 4.40
N TRP A 33 -15.84 -11.11 3.30
CA TRP A 33 -15.04 -10.70 2.15
C TRP A 33 -15.57 -9.40 1.54
N TRP A 34 -16.89 -9.31 1.33
CA TRP A 34 -17.53 -8.10 0.84
C TRP A 34 -17.38 -6.93 1.81
N TYR A 35 -17.55 -7.16 3.11
CA TYR A 35 -17.34 -6.14 4.14
C TYR A 35 -15.93 -5.56 4.03
N ARG A 36 -14.89 -6.39 3.96
CA ARG A 36 -13.50 -5.93 3.79
C ARG A 36 -13.31 -5.14 2.50
N LYS A 37 -13.91 -5.57 1.38
CA LYS A 37 -13.82 -4.87 0.10
C LYS A 37 -14.51 -3.52 0.10
N LEU A 38 -15.74 -3.45 0.61
CA LEU A 38 -16.50 -2.21 0.74
C LEU A 38 -15.81 -1.26 1.72
N TRP A 39 -15.30 -1.77 2.83
CA TRP A 39 -14.54 -0.98 3.80
C TRP A 39 -13.30 -0.34 3.19
N GLN A 40 -12.52 -1.12 2.43
CA GLN A 40 -11.35 -0.60 1.71
C GLN A 40 -11.75 0.54 0.76
N MET A 41 -12.77 0.32 -0.09
CA MET A 41 -13.24 1.34 -1.03
C MET A 41 -13.73 2.60 -0.30
N ARG A 42 -14.48 2.44 0.79
CA ARG A 42 -14.92 3.56 1.64
C ARG A 42 -13.72 4.36 2.17
N CYS A 43 -12.69 3.70 2.70
CA CYS A 43 -11.50 4.36 3.22
C CYS A 43 -10.74 5.11 2.12
N GLU A 44 -10.55 4.49 0.95
CA GLU A 44 -9.89 5.11 -0.20
C GLU A 44 -10.68 6.35 -0.67
N TRP A 45 -11.99 6.23 -0.87
CA TRP A 45 -12.84 7.33 -1.33
C TRP A 45 -12.90 8.48 -0.31
N ARG A 46 -13.04 8.17 0.99
CA ARG A 46 -13.01 9.18 2.04
C ARG A 46 -11.70 9.97 2.00
N GLU A 47 -10.57 9.28 1.87
CA GLU A 47 -9.27 9.95 1.80
C GLU A 47 -9.17 10.86 0.58
N GLU A 48 -9.64 10.41 -0.60
CA GLU A 48 -9.69 11.27 -1.79
C GLU A 48 -10.54 12.52 -1.58
N GLN A 49 -11.68 12.41 -0.89
CA GLN A 49 -12.50 13.57 -0.56
C GLN A 49 -11.80 14.51 0.41
N LEU A 50 -11.14 13.98 1.45
CA LEU A 50 -10.38 14.80 2.41
C LEU A 50 -9.19 15.51 1.76
N ARG A 51 -8.54 14.88 0.77
CA ARG A 51 -7.54 15.55 -0.10
C ARG A 51 -8.19 16.68 -0.90
N ALA A 52 -9.36 16.42 -1.50
CA ALA A 52 -10.08 17.39 -2.33
C ALA A 52 -10.48 18.65 -1.56
N VAL A 53 -10.98 18.49 -0.33
CA VAL A 53 -11.35 19.61 0.56
C VAL A 53 -10.15 20.19 1.31
N CYS A 54 -8.92 19.87 0.88
CA CYS A 54 -7.68 20.40 1.41
C CYS A 54 -7.42 20.09 2.91
N LEU A 55 -8.00 19.01 3.45
CA LEU A 55 -7.74 18.55 4.82
C LEU A 55 -6.47 17.69 4.92
N VAL A 56 -5.92 17.29 3.78
CA VAL A 56 -4.60 16.64 3.65
C VAL A 56 -3.65 17.64 3.01
N ASN A 57 -2.84 18.30 3.83
CA ASN A 57 -1.89 19.33 3.42
C ASN A 57 -0.78 19.52 4.45
N LYS A 58 0.30 20.20 4.07
CA LYS A 58 1.49 20.41 4.91
C LYS A 58 1.21 21.06 6.28
N LYS A 59 0.20 21.91 6.40
CA LYS A 59 -0.16 22.64 7.62
C LYS A 59 -1.16 21.90 8.51
N ALA A 60 -1.92 20.96 7.96
CA ALA A 60 -2.92 20.18 8.71
C ALA A 60 -2.41 18.76 8.99
N SER A 61 -2.40 17.90 7.97
CA SER A 61 -1.86 16.55 8.01
C SER A 61 -1.15 16.24 6.68
N PRO A 62 0.20 16.17 6.62
CA PRO A 62 0.93 16.20 5.36
C PRO A 62 0.72 15.01 4.42
N TYR A 63 0.50 13.81 4.96
CA TYR A 63 0.55 12.57 4.18
C TYR A 63 -0.80 11.88 4.02
N VAL A 64 -1.63 11.93 5.07
CA VAL A 64 -2.92 11.27 5.13
C VAL A 64 -3.80 12.01 6.13
N SER A 65 -5.12 11.92 6.02
CA SER A 65 -6.04 12.53 6.98
C SER A 65 -5.73 12.13 8.43
N TYR A 66 -5.98 13.05 9.36
CA TYR A 66 -5.78 12.83 10.80
C TYR A 66 -6.56 11.61 11.30
N GLU A 67 -7.78 11.42 10.82
CA GLU A 67 -8.66 10.31 11.18
C GLU A 67 -8.10 8.96 10.70
N ALA A 68 -7.47 8.91 9.51
CA ALA A 68 -6.80 7.69 9.05
C ALA A 68 -5.59 7.34 9.93
N VAL A 69 -4.84 8.34 10.42
CA VAL A 69 -3.74 8.12 11.38
C VAL A 69 -4.28 7.51 12.67
N ILE A 70 -5.36 8.06 13.24
CA ILE A 70 -5.99 7.51 14.46
C ILE A 70 -6.41 6.07 14.22
N HIS A 71 -7.14 5.81 13.14
CA HIS A 71 -7.61 4.47 12.83
C HIS A 71 -6.46 3.47 12.67
N LYS A 72 -5.36 3.88 12.02
CA LYS A 72 -4.16 3.04 11.88
C LYS A 72 -3.48 2.76 13.22
N ARG A 73 -3.43 3.75 14.11
CA ARG A 73 -2.89 3.58 15.48
C ARG A 73 -3.73 2.59 16.27
N GLU A 74 -5.05 2.69 16.21
CA GLU A 74 -5.94 1.77 16.90
C GLU A 74 -5.84 0.34 16.36
N GLN A 75 -5.71 0.17 15.04
CA GLN A 75 -5.43 -1.14 14.44
C GLN A 75 -4.13 -1.74 14.96
N ARG A 76 -3.05 -0.94 15.08
CA ARG A 76 -1.77 -1.40 15.65
C ARG A 76 -1.92 -1.77 17.12
N ARG A 77 -2.64 -0.98 17.92
CA ARG A 77 -2.91 -1.27 19.33
C ARG A 77 -3.60 -2.62 19.49
N LYS A 78 -4.68 -2.87 18.74
CA LYS A 78 -5.40 -4.16 18.77
C LYS A 78 -4.54 -5.33 18.29
N SER A 79 -3.70 -5.12 17.28
CA SER A 79 -2.79 -6.16 16.79
C SER A 79 -1.74 -6.52 17.86
N LEU A 80 -1.20 -5.51 18.55
CA LEU A 80 -0.23 -5.72 19.63
C LEU A 80 -0.86 -6.46 20.82
N GLU A 81 -2.08 -6.08 21.19
CA GLU A 81 -2.86 -6.78 22.22
C GLU A 81 -3.08 -8.24 21.85
N PHE A 82 -3.39 -8.53 20.58
CA PHE A 82 -3.48 -9.89 20.07
C PHE A 82 -2.15 -10.64 20.18
N PHE A 83 -1.03 -10.06 19.75
CA PHE A 83 0.28 -10.75 19.83
C PHE A 83 0.66 -11.09 21.27
N ARG A 84 0.39 -10.19 22.22
CA ARG A 84 0.67 -10.40 23.65
C ARG A 84 -0.15 -11.49 24.31
N SER A 85 -1.33 -11.78 23.78
CA SER A 85 -2.25 -12.75 24.36
C SER A 85 -2.19 -14.11 23.66
N HIS A 86 -1.25 -14.31 22.73
CA HIS A 86 -1.15 -15.53 21.94
C HIS A 86 0.29 -16.03 21.89
N GLU A 87 0.42 -17.35 21.82
CA GLU A 87 1.69 -18.04 21.67
C GLU A 87 1.63 -18.91 20.40
N LEU A 88 2.80 -19.20 19.84
CA LEU A 88 2.98 -20.10 18.71
C LEU A 88 3.48 -21.44 19.24
N ILE A 89 2.86 -22.54 18.80
CA ILE A 89 3.22 -23.91 19.21
C ILE A 89 3.62 -24.68 17.95
N ASN A 90 4.80 -25.31 17.95
CA ASN A 90 5.26 -26.15 16.85
C ASN A 90 4.69 -27.59 16.96
N GLU A 91 4.99 -28.45 15.98
CA GLU A 91 4.51 -29.84 15.98
C GLU A 91 5.13 -30.69 17.11
N ASP A 92 6.30 -30.31 17.61
CA ASP A 92 7.04 -30.99 18.68
C ASP A 92 6.59 -30.54 20.10
N GLY A 93 5.74 -29.51 20.20
CA GLY A 93 5.21 -28.98 21.44
C GLY A 93 6.01 -27.82 22.06
N ASP A 94 7.03 -27.30 21.39
CA ASP A 94 7.73 -26.09 21.81
C ASP A 94 6.87 -24.85 21.59
N THR A 95 6.92 -23.94 22.56
CA THR A 95 6.13 -22.70 22.57
C THR A 95 7.03 -21.47 22.45
N LEU A 96 6.62 -20.51 21.62
CA LEU A 96 7.24 -19.20 21.50
C LEU A 96 6.19 -18.10 21.67
N ASP A 97 6.56 -17.01 22.35
CA ASP A 97 5.72 -15.81 22.43
C ASP A 97 5.54 -15.20 21.02
N MET A 98 4.29 -14.90 20.66
CA MET A 98 3.99 -14.38 19.33
C MET A 98 4.53 -12.95 19.15
N GLU A 99 4.58 -12.11 20.19
CA GLU A 99 5.18 -10.78 20.16
C GLU A 99 6.67 -10.87 19.81
N ASP A 100 7.40 -11.80 20.41
CA ASP A 100 8.83 -12.01 20.15
C ASP A 100 9.09 -12.43 18.71
N VAL A 101 8.32 -13.39 18.20
CA VAL A 101 8.45 -13.84 16.80
C VAL A 101 8.14 -12.71 15.82
N VAL A 102 7.08 -11.93 16.07
CA VAL A 102 6.75 -10.76 15.23
C VAL A 102 7.88 -9.73 15.26
N ASN A 103 8.45 -9.46 16.43
CA ASN A 103 9.53 -8.49 16.60
C ASN A 103 10.87 -8.93 16.00
N ALA A 104 11.13 -10.23 15.95
CA ALA A 104 12.31 -10.79 15.29
C ALA A 104 12.16 -10.85 13.75
N SER A 105 10.94 -10.79 13.24
CA SER A 105 10.65 -10.86 11.80
C SER A 105 10.76 -9.51 11.07
N ASN A 106 10.63 -9.53 9.74
CA ASN A 106 10.50 -8.34 8.89
C ASN A 106 9.19 -7.54 9.15
N SER A 107 8.33 -7.99 10.06
CA SER A 107 7.23 -7.19 10.58
C SER A 107 7.73 -6.01 11.41
N ASN A 108 8.91 -6.13 12.03
CA ASN A 108 9.57 -5.06 12.75
C ASN A 108 10.13 -3.99 11.79
N PRO A 109 9.68 -2.72 11.90
CA PRO A 109 10.15 -1.64 11.03
C PRO A 109 11.67 -1.41 11.06
N ALA A 110 12.34 -1.71 12.18
CA ALA A 110 13.78 -1.58 12.31
C ALA A 110 14.52 -2.62 11.44
N HIS A 111 14.12 -3.88 11.52
CA HIS A 111 14.68 -4.95 10.67
C HIS A 111 14.41 -4.68 9.20
N ARG A 112 13.19 -4.29 8.84
CA ARG A 112 12.85 -3.92 7.45
C ARG A 112 13.72 -2.79 6.91
N ARG A 113 13.98 -1.76 7.72
CA ARG A 113 14.88 -0.66 7.35
C ARG A 113 16.30 -1.17 7.14
N ASN A 114 16.80 -2.02 8.03
CA ASN A 114 18.15 -2.56 7.92
C ASN A 114 18.31 -3.42 6.66
N GLU A 115 17.33 -4.28 6.34
CA GLU A 115 17.28 -5.04 5.09
C GLU A 115 17.29 -4.13 3.86
N MET A 116 16.45 -3.08 3.85
CA MET A 116 16.40 -2.11 2.77
C MET A 116 17.76 -1.40 2.60
N MET A 117 18.40 -0.97 3.69
CA MET A 117 19.71 -0.30 3.63
C MET A 117 20.82 -1.24 3.13
N ALA A 118 20.78 -2.52 3.54
CA ALA A 118 21.71 -3.53 3.04
C ALA A 118 21.54 -3.74 1.52
N CYS A 119 20.30 -3.81 1.04
CA CYS A 119 20.00 -3.91 -0.39
C CYS A 119 20.49 -2.68 -1.16
N VAL A 120 20.23 -1.47 -0.64
CA VAL A 120 20.72 -0.21 -1.24
C VAL A 120 22.25 -0.22 -1.34
N LYS A 121 22.96 -0.61 -0.28
CA LYS A 121 24.43 -0.68 -0.32
C LYS A 121 24.93 -1.74 -1.31
N GLY A 122 24.24 -2.88 -1.42
CA GLY A 122 24.57 -3.89 -2.43
C GLY A 122 24.47 -3.35 -3.85
N LEU A 123 23.42 -2.58 -4.15
CA LEU A 123 23.25 -1.93 -5.47
C LEU A 123 24.33 -0.87 -5.73
N GLU A 124 24.69 -0.09 -4.70
CA GLU A 124 25.78 0.89 -4.78
C GLU A 124 27.11 0.22 -5.15
N LEU A 125 27.48 -0.86 -4.45
CA LEU A 125 28.72 -1.62 -4.74
C LEU A 125 28.72 -2.19 -6.17
N ILE A 126 27.58 -2.70 -6.65
CA ILE A 126 27.46 -3.21 -8.01
C ILE A 126 27.66 -2.08 -9.04
N ALA A 127 27.10 -0.90 -8.79
CA ALA A 127 27.29 0.26 -9.66
C ALA A 127 28.78 0.68 -9.70
N GLU A 128 29.42 0.79 -8.54
CA GLU A 128 30.85 1.12 -8.44
C GLU A 128 31.74 0.11 -9.18
N MET A 129 31.45 -1.19 -9.04
CA MET A 129 32.17 -2.26 -9.76
C MET A 129 32.03 -2.15 -11.29
N ARG A 130 30.94 -1.57 -11.78
CA ARG A 130 30.72 -1.32 -13.21
C ARG A 130 31.35 -0.01 -13.70
N GLY A 131 31.91 0.79 -12.80
CA GLY A 131 32.37 2.16 -13.08
C GLY A 131 31.22 3.17 -13.19
N ASP A 132 30.02 2.81 -12.73
CA ASP A 132 28.84 3.66 -12.68
C ASP A 132 28.82 4.48 -11.36
N CYS A 133 28.08 5.60 -11.34
CA CYS A 133 27.85 6.39 -10.13
C CYS A 133 26.49 6.04 -9.52
N ALA A 134 26.48 5.59 -8.26
CA ALA A 134 25.25 5.34 -7.52
C ALA A 134 24.61 6.66 -7.05
N VAL A 135 23.31 6.81 -7.30
CA VAL A 135 22.54 8.04 -6.97
C VAL A 135 21.24 7.70 -6.25
N PHE A 136 20.88 8.51 -5.26
CA PHE A 136 19.63 8.36 -4.51
C PHE A 136 18.70 9.55 -4.81
N TYR A 137 17.60 9.29 -5.53
CA TYR A 137 16.62 10.32 -5.89
C TYR A 137 15.33 10.20 -5.09
N THR A 138 14.81 11.35 -4.65
CA THR A 138 13.43 11.46 -4.17
C THR A 138 12.57 12.06 -5.27
N ILE A 139 11.83 11.20 -5.97
CA ILE A 139 10.98 11.61 -7.09
C ILE A 139 9.55 11.79 -6.59
N THR A 140 8.88 12.86 -7.00
CA THR A 140 7.48 13.16 -6.66
C THR A 140 6.64 13.34 -7.92
N CYS A 141 5.32 13.22 -7.77
CA CYS A 141 4.38 13.45 -8.84
C CYS A 141 4.40 14.92 -9.31
N PRO A 142 4.16 15.21 -10.61
CA PRO A 142 3.93 16.56 -11.09
C PRO A 142 2.78 17.27 -10.36
N SER A 143 2.79 18.61 -10.38
CA SER A 143 1.79 19.46 -9.69
C SER A 143 0.33 19.06 -9.96
N ARG A 144 0.00 18.56 -11.15
CA ARG A 144 -1.36 18.15 -11.54
C ARG A 144 -1.99 17.03 -10.68
N PHE A 145 -1.19 16.32 -9.89
CA PHE A 145 -1.61 15.24 -8.99
C PHE A 145 -1.78 15.68 -7.52
N HIS A 146 -1.34 16.90 -7.18
CA HIS A 146 -1.37 17.42 -5.81
C HIS A 146 -2.56 18.34 -5.62
N ALA A 147 -3.46 18.02 -4.69
CA ALA A 147 -4.66 18.82 -4.40
C ALA A 147 -4.34 20.18 -3.77
N THR A 148 -3.22 20.27 -3.06
CA THR A 148 -2.80 21.48 -2.35
C THR A 148 -1.40 21.92 -2.73
N LEU A 149 -1.15 23.22 -2.61
CA LEU A 149 0.19 23.81 -2.69
C LEU A 149 0.90 23.67 -1.33
N ASN A 150 2.21 23.94 -1.29
CA ASN A 150 3.02 23.88 -0.06
C ASN A 150 2.50 24.78 1.07
N ASN A 151 1.73 25.83 0.74
CA ASN A 151 1.12 26.74 1.71
C ASN A 151 -0.27 26.29 2.21
N GLY A 152 -0.75 25.12 1.77
CA GLY A 152 -2.02 24.51 2.15
C GLY A 152 -3.24 24.97 1.33
N ARG A 153 -3.06 25.92 0.40
CA ARG A 153 -4.16 26.40 -0.47
C ARG A 153 -4.48 25.37 -1.57
N PRO A 154 -5.71 25.36 -2.09
CA PRO A 154 -6.06 24.55 -3.25
C PRO A 154 -5.11 24.82 -4.43
N ASN A 155 -4.69 23.75 -5.11
CA ASN A 155 -3.83 23.86 -6.28
C ASN A 155 -4.68 23.99 -7.56
N PRO A 156 -4.60 25.11 -8.30
CA PRO A 156 -5.38 25.30 -9.52
C PRO A 156 -5.00 24.34 -10.66
N LYS A 157 -3.82 23.70 -10.60
CA LYS A 157 -3.37 22.72 -11.59
C LYS A 157 -3.88 21.31 -11.31
N TRP A 158 -4.50 21.08 -10.14
CA TRP A 158 -4.93 19.74 -9.75
C TRP A 158 -6.06 19.25 -10.66
N THR A 159 -5.91 18.03 -11.17
CA THR A 159 -6.82 17.41 -12.14
C THR A 159 -7.82 16.46 -11.51
N SER A 160 -8.01 16.54 -10.18
CA SER A 160 -8.81 15.57 -9.41
C SER A 160 -8.31 14.12 -9.52
N ALA A 161 -7.06 13.94 -9.95
CA ALA A 161 -6.43 12.62 -10.04
C ALA A 161 -6.30 11.98 -8.64
N THR A 162 -6.65 10.70 -8.56
CA THR A 162 -6.56 9.91 -7.33
C THR A 162 -5.12 9.59 -6.97
N VAL A 163 -4.88 9.21 -5.72
CA VAL A 163 -3.58 8.71 -5.25
C VAL A 163 -3.19 7.46 -6.04
N ARG A 164 -4.14 6.58 -6.37
CA ARG A 164 -3.89 5.41 -7.22
C ARG A 164 -3.36 5.82 -8.60
N GLN A 165 -4.04 6.75 -9.28
CA GLN A 165 -3.59 7.25 -10.59
C GLN A 165 -2.23 7.95 -10.51
N SER A 166 -1.94 8.63 -9.41
CA SER A 166 -0.62 9.25 -9.16
C SER A 166 0.48 8.19 -9.01
N SER A 167 0.19 7.10 -8.28
CA SER A 167 1.09 5.95 -8.15
C SER A 167 1.31 5.25 -9.48
N ASP A 168 0.24 5.00 -10.24
CA ASP A 168 0.31 4.34 -11.55
C ASP A 168 1.17 5.19 -12.51
N TYR A 169 1.03 6.52 -12.49
CA TYR A 169 1.88 7.42 -13.27
C TYR A 169 3.37 7.26 -12.94
N LEU A 170 3.74 7.22 -11.65
CA LEU A 170 5.15 7.06 -11.26
C LEU A 170 5.68 5.69 -11.69
N VAL A 171 4.90 4.62 -11.49
CA VAL A 171 5.30 3.27 -11.93
C VAL A 171 5.48 3.25 -13.45
N ASP A 172 4.52 3.74 -14.22
CA ASP A 172 4.61 3.74 -15.69
C ASP A 172 5.75 4.61 -16.21
N THR A 173 6.06 5.71 -15.54
CA THR A 173 7.15 6.62 -15.92
C THR A 173 8.53 6.01 -15.67
N PHE A 174 8.70 5.26 -14.57
CA PHE A 174 10.02 4.80 -14.11
C PHE A 174 10.27 3.30 -14.26
N ALA A 175 9.25 2.46 -14.44
CA ALA A 175 9.41 1.01 -14.56
C ALA A 175 10.05 0.56 -15.90
N ALA A 176 10.13 1.46 -16.89
CA ALA A 176 10.77 1.20 -18.17
C ALA A 176 12.28 1.54 -18.19
N PHE A 177 12.78 2.12 -17.10
CA PHE A 177 14.21 2.35 -16.86
C PHE A 177 14.73 1.31 -15.87
#